data_AF-A0A934FVH1-F1
#
_entry.id   AF-A0A934FVH1-F1
#
_cell.length_a   1.000
_cell.length_b   1.000
_cell.length_c   1.000
_cell.angle_alpha   90.00
_cell.angle_beta   90.00
_cell.angle_gamma   90.00
#
_symmetry.space_group_name_H-M   'P 1'
#
loop_
_entity.id
_entity.type
_entity.pdbx_description
1 polymer ?
#
loop_
_entity_poly.entity_id
_entity_poly.type
_entity_poly.pdbx_seq_one_letter_code
_entity_poly.pdbx_strand_id
1 'polypeptide(L)'
;MSVPLSFLLGTAMAFLAGETVEWLPGEARFLDLLFGCAFLPLPMLWVTLAGRALLAAQRAGRRPGFAARLALRLALLTVPLCVAALVGLGGWHDHVERLAPDSHTARFALLLLPAALLEAQFRIAVARLTSRVLAQRAEVDLPFEGGTAPMVALVVVCALLLGVAMDLAAFSPSLHVFFGATALGTTLGLLLLVAGGSASLPLLFRFLLPTSRRLPERIAVEVREIAARLGFRPSGLLALDTGLRIVNAALVGPLRWPRYLVLTDGILTYLDAPTLRGVVAHEVGHARAGHPALIVLVILVLPILLVEPVAQLQLEAVDPWLLIGAGAAAMAIHGFRASFRHPSEVDRVQELVAHANDPRRGLRFRRRGRRLRIGLGLFGATVIVLSALAHARAFAGDMATHALYTSRFDEARTWLDSAPQDDPRAADLRLDLDAADALRLSAANPHTTRTALADPALARAIEFAARGELAAARPYFALALAIPRDDPVRLSAWLWSLAAVDGDGERVERIATHLLALSDTPPVLRDAIARTRSAR
;
A
#
# COMPACT_ATOMS: atom_id res chain seq x y z
N MET A 1 -19.52 5.55 -2.21
CA MET A 1 -18.90 4.85 -1.07
C MET A 1 -17.41 5.05 -1.16
N SER A 2 -16.82 5.65 -0.15
CA SER A 2 -15.38 5.83 -0.02
C SER A 2 -14.85 4.88 1.04
N VAL A 3 -13.63 4.39 0.87
CA VAL A 3 -12.89 3.82 2.00
C VAL A 3 -12.71 4.92 3.04
N PRO A 4 -12.91 4.65 4.35
CA PRO A 4 -12.63 5.64 5.38
C PRO A 4 -11.23 6.20 5.25
N LEU A 5 -11.12 7.53 5.22
CA LEU A 5 -9.83 8.20 5.16
C LEU A 5 -8.96 7.83 6.37
N SER A 6 -9.55 7.72 7.56
CA SER A 6 -8.90 7.26 8.80
C SER A 6 -8.25 5.88 8.63
N PHE A 7 -8.97 4.93 8.04
CA PHE A 7 -8.47 3.58 7.78
C PHE A 7 -7.37 3.56 6.72
N LEU A 8 -7.51 4.32 5.62
CA LEU A 8 -6.47 4.43 4.59
C LEU A 8 -5.18 5.02 5.16
N LEU A 9 -5.28 6.10 5.93
CA LEU A 9 -4.14 6.71 6.59
C LEU A 9 -3.52 5.77 7.62
N GLY A 10 -4.33 5.07 8.42
CA GLY A 10 -3.82 4.09 9.39
C GLY A 10 -3.11 2.93 8.72
N THR A 11 -3.65 2.42 7.61
CA THR A 11 -3.00 1.39 6.79
C THR A 11 -1.69 1.89 6.21
N ALA A 12 -1.66 3.11 5.65
CA ALA A 12 -0.43 3.72 5.13
C ALA A 12 0.63 3.87 6.22
N MET A 13 0.24 4.33 7.43
CA MET A 13 1.16 4.38 8.58
C MET A 13 1.67 3.00 8.95
N ALA A 14 0.85 1.95 8.92
CA ALA A 14 1.28 0.60 9.24
C ALA A 14 2.39 0.08 8.30
N PHE A 15 2.31 0.38 7.00
CA PHE A 15 3.32 -0.03 6.03
C PHE A 15 4.53 0.91 5.96
N LEU A 16 4.31 2.23 6.03
CA LEU A 16 5.40 3.21 5.93
C LEU A 16 6.23 3.31 7.20
N ALA A 17 5.67 2.97 8.36
CA ALA A 17 6.40 3.10 9.61
C ALA A 17 7.60 2.14 9.71
N GLY A 18 7.61 1.02 8.96
CA GLY A 18 8.78 0.15 8.85
C GLY A 18 9.98 0.82 8.19
N GLU A 19 9.75 1.79 7.31
CA GLU A 19 10.80 2.57 6.65
C GLU A 19 11.25 3.77 7.51
N THR A 20 10.34 4.35 8.31
CA THR A 20 10.64 5.55 9.10
C THR A 20 11.12 5.26 10.52
N VAL A 21 10.72 4.12 11.08
CA VAL A 21 11.09 3.70 12.44
C VAL A 21 11.82 2.38 12.33
N GLU A 22 13.15 2.48 12.42
CA GLU A 22 14.03 1.33 12.31
C GLU A 22 14.10 0.57 13.64
N TRP A 23 13.09 -0.27 13.90
CA TRP A 23 13.18 -1.30 14.93
C TRP A 23 14.12 -2.40 14.44
N LEU A 24 15.09 -2.76 15.27
CA LEU A 24 15.97 -3.89 14.99
C LEU A 24 15.22 -5.21 15.25
N PRO A 25 15.58 -6.29 14.52
CA PRO A 25 14.95 -7.59 14.71
C PRO A 25 15.07 -8.08 16.16
N GLY A 26 13.93 -8.34 16.79
CA GLY A 26 13.82 -8.79 18.17
C GLY A 26 14.02 -7.69 19.22
N GLU A 27 14.23 -6.42 18.82
CA GLU A 27 14.44 -5.30 19.75
C GLU A 27 13.17 -4.97 20.56
N ALA A 28 12.00 -5.06 19.92
CA ALA A 28 10.76 -4.64 20.55
C ALA A 28 10.41 -5.59 21.72
N ARG A 29 10.22 -5.01 22.90
CA ARG A 29 9.83 -5.75 24.10
C ARG A 29 8.32 -5.79 24.23
N PHE A 30 7.85 -6.67 25.11
CA PHE A 30 6.42 -6.71 25.45
C PHE A 30 5.92 -5.41 26.10
N LEU A 31 6.77 -4.73 26.89
CA LEU A 31 6.43 -3.45 27.50
C LEU A 31 6.23 -2.34 26.47
N ASP A 32 7.01 -2.33 25.38
CA ASP A 32 6.83 -1.37 24.28
C ASP A 32 5.47 -1.59 23.63
N LEU A 33 5.12 -2.84 23.35
CA LEU A 33 3.79 -3.19 22.82
C LEU A 33 2.66 -2.74 23.75
N LEU A 34 2.79 -2.95 25.06
CA LEU A 34 1.81 -2.47 26.04
C LEU A 34 1.70 -0.94 26.02
N PHE A 35 2.82 -0.23 25.88
CA PHE A 35 2.84 1.22 25.78
C PHE A 35 2.15 1.71 24.51
N GLY A 36 2.43 1.11 23.35
CA GLY A 36 1.71 1.39 22.10
C GLY A 36 0.22 1.06 22.19
N CYS A 37 -0.14 -0.05 22.84
CA CYS A 37 -1.52 -0.45 23.08
C CYS A 37 -2.30 0.52 23.99
N ALA A 38 -1.64 1.27 24.87
CA ALA A 38 -2.27 2.25 25.75
C ALA A 38 -2.99 3.37 24.97
N PHE A 39 -2.63 3.60 23.71
CA PHE A 39 -3.27 4.59 22.83
C PHE A 39 -4.55 4.07 22.16
N LEU A 40 -4.78 2.76 22.08
CA LEU A 40 -5.92 2.17 21.37
C LEU A 40 -7.31 2.67 21.83
N PRO A 41 -7.55 2.99 23.12
CA PRO A 41 -8.84 3.52 23.56
C PRO A 41 -9.14 4.97 23.12
N LEU A 42 -8.15 5.71 22.61
CA LEU A 42 -8.27 7.16 22.35
C LEU A 42 -9.42 7.53 21.38
N PRO A 43 -9.63 6.86 20.24
CA PRO A 43 -10.74 7.21 19.35
C PRO A 43 -12.10 7.11 20.05
N MET A 44 -12.31 6.08 20.86
CA MET A 44 -13.53 5.90 21.64
C MET A 44 -13.69 6.97 22.73
N LEU A 45 -12.59 7.34 23.40
CA LEU A 45 -12.59 8.41 24.39
C LEU A 45 -13.02 9.75 23.77
N TRP A 46 -12.44 10.12 22.62
CA TRP A 46 -12.80 11.35 21.91
C TRP A 46 -14.26 11.40 21.49
N VAL A 47 -14.78 10.31 20.91
CA VAL A 47 -16.20 10.22 20.54
C VAL A 47 -17.11 10.32 21.77
N THR A 48 -16.71 9.72 22.90
CA THR A 48 -17.47 9.79 24.16
C THR A 48 -17.51 11.20 24.72
N LEU A 49 -16.37 11.90 24.75
CA LEU A 49 -16.27 13.29 25.22
C LEU A 49 -17.07 14.23 24.32
N ALA A 50 -16.92 14.09 23.00
CA ALA A 50 -17.70 14.85 22.03
C ALA A 50 -19.20 14.61 22.20
N GLY A 51 -19.59 13.35 22.42
CA GLY A 51 -20.97 12.95 22.65
C GLY A 51 -21.57 13.54 23.91
N ARG A 52 -20.82 13.56 25.02
CA ARG A 52 -21.25 14.22 26.26
C ARG A 52 -21.46 15.72 26.04
N ALA A 53 -20.55 16.39 25.35
CA ALA A 53 -20.66 17.81 25.05
C ALA A 53 -21.84 18.12 24.11
N LEU A 54 -22.08 17.29 23.10
CA LEU A 54 -23.23 17.38 22.19
C LEU A 54 -24.56 17.25 22.93
N LEU A 55 -24.71 16.20 23.74
CA LEU A 55 -25.93 15.96 24.52
C LEU A 55 -26.16 17.05 25.57
N ALA A 56 -25.10 17.57 26.20
CA ALA A 56 -25.21 18.67 27.15
C ALA A 56 -25.66 19.98 26.46
N ALA A 57 -25.11 20.30 25.28
CA ALA A 57 -25.56 21.45 24.50
C ALA A 57 -27.03 21.31 24.07
N GLN A 58 -27.42 20.13 23.62
CA GLN A 58 -28.78 19.81 23.22
C GLN A 58 -29.78 19.95 24.37
N ARG A 59 -29.49 19.40 25.55
CA ARG A 59 -30.34 19.56 26.75
C ARG A 59 -30.52 21.03 27.16
N ALA A 60 -29.51 21.86 26.89
CA ALA A 60 -29.56 23.29 27.16
C ALA A 60 -30.23 24.10 26.03
N GLY A 61 -30.76 23.46 24.97
CA GLY A 61 -31.31 24.16 23.80
C GLY A 61 -30.26 24.96 23.02
N ARG A 62 -28.97 24.67 23.18
CA ARG A 62 -27.86 25.38 22.55
C ARG A 62 -27.32 24.59 21.37
N ARG A 63 -26.84 25.33 20.36
CA ARG A 63 -26.06 24.73 19.26
C ARG A 63 -24.79 24.08 19.82
N PRO A 64 -24.31 22.96 19.23
CA PRO A 64 -23.08 22.35 19.66
C PRO A 64 -21.91 23.34 19.53
N GLY A 65 -21.15 23.48 20.61
CA GLY A 65 -19.98 24.35 20.66
C GLY A 65 -18.89 23.90 19.69
N PHE A 66 -17.98 24.82 19.36
CA PHE A 66 -16.81 24.53 18.52
C PHE A 66 -16.00 23.33 19.03
N ALA A 67 -15.82 23.21 20.35
CA ALA A 67 -15.07 22.11 20.97
C ALA A 67 -15.63 20.71 20.65
N ALA A 68 -16.95 20.53 20.62
CA ALA A 68 -17.56 19.24 20.33
C ALA A 68 -17.36 18.83 18.85
N ARG A 69 -17.45 19.82 17.93
CA ARG A 69 -17.17 19.60 16.50
C ARG A 69 -15.68 19.30 16.28
N LEU A 70 -14.80 20.02 16.95
CA LEU A 70 -13.35 19.78 16.89
C LEU A 70 -13.01 18.38 17.42
N ALA A 71 -13.57 17.97 18.57
CA ALA A 71 -13.34 16.65 19.14
C ALA A 71 -13.76 15.51 18.19
N LEU A 72 -14.89 15.63 17.48
CA LEU A 72 -15.28 14.65 16.46
C LEU A 72 -14.31 14.61 15.26
N ARG A 73 -13.79 15.76 14.84
CA ARG A 73 -12.78 15.82 13.75
C ARG A 73 -11.45 15.23 14.19
N LEU A 74 -11.02 15.51 15.42
CA LEU A 74 -9.80 14.94 16.00
C LEU A 74 -9.94 13.42 16.16
N ALA A 75 -11.12 12.90 16.51
CA ALA A 75 -11.37 11.47 16.58
C ALA A 75 -11.07 10.75 15.26
N LEU A 76 -11.33 11.37 14.11
CA LEU A 76 -10.99 10.81 12.79
C LEU A 76 -9.46 10.68 12.60
N LEU A 77 -8.70 11.66 13.08
CA LEU A 77 -7.23 11.66 13.00
C LEU A 77 -6.59 10.75 14.05
N THR A 78 -7.30 10.40 15.12
CA THR A 78 -6.71 9.51 16.14
C THR A 78 -6.48 8.09 15.67
N VAL A 79 -7.24 7.56 14.70
CA VAL A 79 -6.98 6.21 14.16
C VAL A 79 -5.57 6.09 13.58
N PRO A 80 -5.15 6.89 12.58
CA PRO A 80 -3.79 6.80 12.05
C PRO A 80 -2.72 7.12 13.09
N LEU A 81 -2.97 8.04 14.02
CA LEU A 81 -2.02 8.35 15.10
C LEU A 81 -1.85 7.18 16.07
N CYS A 82 -2.90 6.44 16.40
CA CYS A 82 -2.82 5.25 17.24
C CYS A 82 -2.07 4.12 16.54
N VAL A 83 -2.27 3.95 15.22
CA VAL A 83 -1.49 2.97 14.44
C VAL A 83 -0.02 3.39 14.38
N ALA A 84 0.27 4.67 14.14
CA ALA A 84 1.64 5.18 14.16
C ALA A 84 2.31 5.02 15.54
N ALA A 85 1.58 5.25 16.63
CA ALA A 85 2.08 4.99 17.98
C ALA A 85 2.32 3.49 18.24
N LEU A 86 1.43 2.63 17.77
CA LEU A 86 1.57 1.18 17.94
C LEU A 86 2.77 0.63 17.14
N VAL A 87 2.97 1.08 15.91
CA VAL A 87 4.12 0.64 15.09
C VAL A 87 5.41 1.32 15.54
N GLY A 88 5.38 2.63 15.74
CA GLY A 88 6.56 3.42 16.07
C GLY A 88 7.03 3.24 17.51
N LEU A 89 6.15 3.39 18.50
CA LEU A 89 6.50 3.28 19.92
C LEU A 89 6.31 1.85 20.45
N GLY A 90 5.38 1.09 19.86
CA GLY A 90 5.08 -0.27 20.31
C GLY A 90 5.86 -1.38 19.61
N GLY A 91 6.67 -1.04 18.60
CA GLY A 91 7.44 -2.01 17.84
C GLY A 91 6.58 -3.08 17.16
N TRP A 92 5.33 -2.75 16.81
CA TRP A 92 4.38 -3.75 16.27
C TRP A 92 4.93 -4.47 15.04
N HIS A 93 5.70 -3.80 14.19
CA HIS A 93 6.31 -4.43 13.02
C HIS A 93 7.25 -5.58 13.40
N ASP A 94 8.12 -5.37 14.41
CA ASP A 94 9.02 -6.41 14.93
C ASP A 94 8.24 -7.57 15.56
N HIS A 95 7.16 -7.27 16.30
CA HIS A 95 6.25 -8.32 16.80
C HIS A 95 5.60 -9.11 15.66
N VAL A 96 5.16 -8.47 14.58
CA VAL A 96 4.57 -9.15 13.43
C VAL A 96 5.57 -10.08 12.75
N GLU A 97 6.80 -9.62 12.53
CA GLU A 97 7.87 -10.43 11.94
C GLU A 97 8.15 -11.70 12.76
N ARG A 98 8.16 -11.59 14.10
CA ARG A 98 8.32 -12.75 14.99
C ARG A 98 7.11 -13.69 15.04
N LEU A 99 5.90 -13.14 14.93
CA LEU A 99 4.67 -13.95 14.99
C LEU A 99 4.37 -14.68 13.68
N ALA A 100 4.90 -14.19 12.56
CA ALA A 100 4.64 -14.73 11.23
C ALA A 100 5.91 -14.73 10.35
N PRO A 101 7.00 -15.40 10.75
CA PRO A 101 8.26 -15.38 10.02
C PRO A 101 8.12 -15.95 8.60
N ASP A 102 7.26 -16.94 8.39
CA ASP A 102 7.19 -17.67 7.11
C ASP A 102 5.89 -17.46 6.32
N SER A 103 5.05 -16.49 6.71
CA SER A 103 3.80 -16.20 5.96
C SER A 103 3.58 -14.71 5.78
N HIS A 104 3.71 -14.27 4.54
CA HIS A 104 3.32 -12.94 4.10
C HIS A 104 1.82 -12.70 4.33
N THR A 105 0.94 -13.69 4.11
CA THR A 105 -0.49 -13.53 4.42
C THR A 105 -0.73 -13.20 5.89
N ALA A 106 -0.09 -13.94 6.81
CA ALA A 106 -0.22 -13.70 8.23
C ALA A 106 0.38 -12.33 8.63
N ARG A 107 1.51 -11.93 8.06
CA ARG A 107 2.10 -10.59 8.26
C ARG A 107 1.16 -9.48 7.82
N PHE A 108 0.60 -9.55 6.61
CA PHE A 108 -0.38 -8.58 6.12
C PHE A 108 -1.63 -8.53 7.02
N ALA A 109 -2.13 -9.69 7.48
CA ALA A 109 -3.26 -9.75 8.39
C ALA A 109 -2.97 -9.02 9.71
N LEU A 110 -1.82 -9.31 10.33
CA LEU A 110 -1.43 -8.73 11.60
C LEU A 110 -1.09 -7.23 11.48
N LEU A 111 -0.46 -6.79 10.40
CA LEU A 111 -0.20 -5.35 10.15
C LEU A 111 -1.48 -4.54 9.98
N LEU A 112 -2.50 -5.11 9.33
CA LEU A 112 -3.78 -4.44 9.10
C LEU A 112 -4.73 -4.50 10.29
N LEU A 113 -4.55 -5.48 11.17
CA LEU A 113 -5.46 -5.74 12.29
C LEU A 113 -5.67 -4.50 13.19
N PRO A 114 -4.65 -3.76 13.63
CA PRO A 114 -4.85 -2.57 14.44
C PRO A 114 -5.69 -1.49 13.75
N ALA A 115 -5.40 -1.19 12.48
CA ALA A 115 -6.14 -0.20 11.71
C ALA A 115 -7.62 -0.61 11.55
N ALA A 116 -7.88 -1.88 11.25
CA ALA A 116 -9.23 -2.41 11.09
C ALA A 116 -10.02 -2.39 12.41
N LEU A 117 -9.39 -2.81 13.53
CA LEU A 117 -10.02 -2.80 14.85
C LEU A 117 -10.32 -1.38 15.34
N LEU A 118 -9.36 -0.45 15.20
CA LEU A 118 -9.55 0.95 15.60
C LEU A 118 -10.64 1.63 14.78
N GLU A 119 -10.69 1.40 13.47
CA GLU A 119 -11.76 1.89 12.62
C GLU A 119 -13.12 1.31 13.06
N ALA A 120 -13.21 0.00 13.30
CA ALA A 120 -14.44 -0.64 13.77
C ALA A 120 -14.91 -0.06 15.11
N GLN A 121 -14.00 0.12 16.07
CA GLN A 121 -14.30 0.72 17.38
C GLN A 121 -14.80 2.17 17.23
N PHE A 122 -14.10 2.99 16.44
CA PHE A 122 -14.50 4.36 16.14
C PHE A 122 -15.91 4.41 15.57
N ARG A 123 -16.23 3.54 14.61
CA ARG A 123 -17.56 3.47 13.98
C ARG A 123 -18.64 3.02 14.93
N ILE A 124 -18.40 2.01 15.76
CA ILE A 124 -19.34 1.56 16.80
C ILE A 124 -19.63 2.71 17.79
N ALA A 125 -18.60 3.46 18.19
CA ALA A 125 -18.75 4.60 19.08
C ALA A 125 -19.61 5.72 18.44
N VAL A 126 -19.33 6.07 17.18
CA VAL A 126 -20.11 7.07 16.43
C VAL A 126 -21.54 6.61 16.21
N ALA A 127 -21.77 5.33 15.92
CA ALA A 127 -23.10 4.74 15.77
C ALA A 127 -23.93 4.88 17.05
N ARG A 128 -23.34 4.53 18.20
CA ARG A 128 -23.98 4.63 19.52
C ARG A 128 -24.26 6.08 19.90
N LEU A 129 -23.37 7.01 19.57
CA LEU A 129 -23.64 8.43 19.77
C LEU A 129 -24.81 8.90 18.90
N THR A 130 -24.82 8.49 17.64
CA THR A 130 -25.86 8.89 16.69
C THR A 130 -27.23 8.40 17.08
N SER A 131 -27.35 7.14 17.47
CA SER A 131 -28.64 6.60 17.95
C SER A 131 -29.16 7.34 19.18
N ARG A 132 -28.28 7.75 20.09
CA ARG A 132 -28.66 8.55 21.28
C ARG A 132 -29.13 9.96 20.93
N VAL A 133 -28.47 10.62 19.98
CA VAL A 133 -28.83 11.99 19.55
C VAL A 133 -30.15 11.98 18.77
N LEU A 134 -30.32 11.03 17.84
CA LEU A 134 -31.56 10.88 17.04
C LEU A 134 -32.76 10.50 17.91
N ALA A 135 -32.58 9.62 18.90
CA ALA A 135 -33.63 9.29 19.86
C ALA A 135 -34.16 10.52 20.62
N GLN A 136 -33.37 11.59 20.72
CA GLN A 136 -33.72 12.82 21.43
C GLN A 136 -34.27 13.93 20.51
N ARG A 137 -34.75 13.60 19.30
CA ARG A 137 -35.46 14.51 18.36
C ARG A 137 -34.68 15.76 17.92
N ALA A 138 -33.35 15.78 18.01
CA ALA A 138 -32.60 16.87 17.40
C ALA A 138 -32.31 16.55 15.92
N GLU A 139 -32.64 17.50 15.04
CA GLU A 139 -32.15 17.61 13.66
C GLU A 139 -30.62 17.85 13.65
N VAL A 140 -29.85 16.94 14.25
CA VAL A 140 -28.39 16.97 14.12
C VAL A 140 -28.04 15.99 13.03
N ASP A 141 -27.60 16.55 11.92
CA ASP A 141 -27.05 15.82 10.79
C ASP A 141 -25.72 15.19 11.23
N LEU A 142 -25.79 13.97 11.76
CA LEU A 142 -24.61 13.21 12.17
C LEU A 142 -24.09 12.44 10.97
N PRO A 143 -22.76 12.45 10.73
CA PRO A 143 -22.14 11.70 9.64
C PRO A 143 -22.18 10.20 9.96
N PHE A 144 -23.34 9.57 9.75
CA PHE A 144 -23.52 8.15 9.99
C PHE A 144 -23.26 7.34 8.72
N GLU A 145 -22.01 6.94 8.51
CA GLU A 145 -21.60 6.11 7.37
C GLU A 145 -21.70 4.61 7.71
N GLY A 146 -22.91 4.08 7.81
CA GLY A 146 -23.15 2.64 7.98
C GLY A 146 -22.71 1.75 6.80
N GLY A 147 -22.10 2.32 5.75
CA GLY A 147 -21.66 1.61 4.53
C GLY A 147 -20.15 1.45 4.37
N THR A 148 -19.34 1.71 5.42
CA THR A 148 -17.87 1.71 5.30
C THR A 148 -17.22 0.37 5.62
N ALA A 149 -17.82 -0.46 6.47
CA ALA A 149 -17.27 -1.77 6.84
C ALA A 149 -16.99 -2.68 5.62
N PRO A 150 -17.87 -2.76 4.59
CA PRO A 150 -17.56 -3.55 3.40
C PRO A 150 -16.37 -2.98 2.60
N MET A 151 -16.16 -1.66 2.60
CA MET A 151 -15.01 -1.03 1.94
C MET A 151 -13.71 -1.32 2.69
N VAL A 152 -13.73 -1.34 4.03
CA VAL A 152 -12.61 -1.80 4.85
C VAL A 152 -12.31 -3.27 4.55
N ALA A 153 -13.33 -4.13 4.57
CA ALA A 153 -13.19 -5.54 4.24
C ALA A 153 -12.60 -5.74 2.83
N LEU A 154 -13.03 -4.94 1.85
CA LEU A 154 -12.50 -4.99 0.49
C LEU A 154 -10.99 -4.71 0.45
N VAL A 155 -10.52 -3.66 1.14
CA VAL A 155 -9.08 -3.34 1.21
C VAL A 155 -8.31 -4.45 1.92
N VAL A 156 -8.83 -4.95 3.05
CA VAL A 156 -8.21 -6.06 3.78
C VAL A 156 -8.10 -7.31 2.91
N VAL A 157 -9.18 -7.71 2.24
CA VAL A 157 -9.17 -8.87 1.33
C VAL A 157 -8.16 -8.69 0.20
N CYS A 158 -8.06 -7.50 -0.40
CA CYS A 158 -7.06 -7.23 -1.43
C CYS A 158 -5.62 -7.39 -0.92
N ALA A 159 -5.32 -6.91 0.29
CA ALA A 159 -4.00 -7.08 0.90
C ALA A 159 -3.71 -8.54 1.27
N LEU A 160 -4.71 -9.28 1.77
CA LEU A 160 -4.56 -10.71 2.07
C LEU A 160 -4.32 -11.53 0.81
N LEU A 161 -5.01 -11.22 -0.30
CA LEU A 161 -4.78 -11.86 -1.60
C LEU A 161 -3.36 -11.62 -2.12
N LEU A 162 -2.80 -10.42 -1.89
CA LEU A 162 -1.39 -10.15 -2.17
C LEU A 162 -0.47 -11.03 -1.31
N GLY A 163 -0.74 -11.13 -0.01
CA GLY A 163 -0.02 -12.04 0.87
C GLY A 163 -0.06 -13.49 0.39
N VAL A 164 -1.23 -13.97 -0.04
CA VAL A 164 -1.39 -15.34 -0.57
C VAL A 164 -0.57 -15.52 -1.84
N ALA A 165 -0.54 -14.53 -2.73
CA ALA A 165 0.28 -14.59 -3.94
C ALA A 165 1.79 -14.67 -3.60
N MET A 166 2.24 -13.95 -2.58
CA MET A 166 3.63 -13.99 -2.11
C MET A 166 3.98 -15.32 -1.44
N ASP A 167 3.09 -15.86 -0.62
CA ASP A 167 3.25 -17.19 -0.01
C ASP A 167 3.27 -18.29 -1.10
N LEU A 168 2.44 -18.15 -2.14
CA LEU A 168 2.48 -19.05 -3.29
C LEU A 168 3.80 -18.95 -4.08
N ALA A 169 4.32 -17.73 -4.25
CA ALA A 169 5.61 -17.52 -4.89
C ALA A 169 6.76 -18.14 -4.07
N ALA A 170 6.66 -18.14 -2.73
CA ALA A 170 7.65 -18.73 -1.83
C ALA A 170 7.82 -20.24 -2.00
N PHE A 171 6.83 -20.97 -2.53
CA PHE A 171 7.00 -22.40 -2.89
C PHE A 171 8.01 -22.64 -4.01
N SER A 172 8.33 -21.61 -4.80
CA SER A 172 9.37 -21.67 -5.83
C SER A 172 10.44 -20.62 -5.52
N PRO A 173 11.62 -21.01 -4.99
CA PRO A 173 12.69 -20.07 -4.69
C PRO A 173 13.03 -19.16 -5.87
N SER A 174 12.99 -19.69 -7.10
CA SER A 174 13.21 -18.93 -8.33
C SER A 174 12.16 -17.83 -8.54
N LEU A 175 10.87 -18.11 -8.34
CA LEU A 175 9.82 -17.10 -8.47
C LEU A 175 9.88 -16.09 -7.33
N HIS A 176 10.09 -16.55 -6.10
CA HIS A 176 10.23 -15.67 -4.94
C HIS A 176 11.37 -14.66 -5.12
N VAL A 177 12.56 -15.15 -5.52
CA VAL A 177 13.72 -14.30 -5.81
C VAL A 177 13.43 -13.38 -7.00
N PHE A 178 12.82 -13.88 -8.06
CA PHE A 178 12.47 -13.05 -9.22
C PHE A 178 11.58 -11.88 -8.79
N PHE A 179 10.43 -12.14 -8.15
CA PHE A 179 9.49 -11.09 -7.74
C PHE A 179 9.99 -10.21 -6.59
N GLY A 180 10.81 -10.74 -5.69
CA GLY A 180 11.23 -10.07 -4.46
C GLY A 180 12.62 -9.43 -4.48
N ALA A 181 13.51 -9.84 -5.40
CA ALA A 181 14.90 -9.39 -5.42
C ALA A 181 15.36 -8.82 -6.77
N THR A 182 14.55 -8.88 -7.83
CA THR A 182 14.87 -8.27 -9.13
C THR A 182 13.93 -7.12 -9.42
N ALA A 183 14.47 -6.02 -9.98
CA ALA A 183 13.65 -4.85 -10.31
C ALA A 183 12.58 -5.21 -11.35
N LEU A 184 12.97 -5.94 -12.40
CA LEU A 184 12.05 -6.41 -13.43
C LEU A 184 10.92 -7.27 -12.85
N GLY A 185 11.27 -8.26 -12.02
CA GLY A 185 10.28 -9.13 -11.41
C GLY A 185 9.33 -8.38 -10.50
N THR A 186 9.82 -7.48 -9.65
CA THR A 186 8.96 -6.63 -8.81
C THR A 186 8.01 -5.76 -9.66
N THR A 187 8.51 -5.10 -10.71
CA THR A 187 7.66 -4.31 -11.63
C THR A 187 6.56 -5.18 -12.25
N LEU A 188 6.92 -6.34 -12.80
CA LEU A 188 5.95 -7.27 -13.41
C LEU A 188 4.95 -7.79 -12.38
N GLY A 189 5.41 -8.16 -11.18
CA GLY A 189 4.55 -8.60 -10.08
C GLY A 189 3.53 -7.56 -9.67
N LEU A 190 3.95 -6.29 -9.53
CA LEU A 190 3.05 -5.18 -9.23
C LEU A 190 2.07 -4.90 -10.37
N LEU A 191 2.50 -4.96 -11.63
CA LEU A 191 1.61 -4.81 -12.78
C LEU A 191 0.58 -5.94 -12.86
N LEU A 192 0.99 -7.19 -12.60
CA LEU A 192 0.09 -8.34 -12.51
C LEU A 192 -0.91 -8.19 -11.36
N LEU A 193 -0.46 -7.68 -10.21
CA LEU A 193 -1.34 -7.37 -9.08
C LEU A 193 -2.38 -6.29 -9.45
N VAL A 194 -1.96 -5.20 -10.10
CA VAL A 194 -2.87 -4.13 -10.53
C VAL A 194 -3.86 -4.65 -11.58
N ALA A 195 -3.41 -5.47 -12.53
CA ALA A 195 -4.26 -6.07 -13.56
C ALA A 195 -5.26 -7.07 -12.95
N GLY A 196 -4.77 -7.97 -12.09
CA GLY A 196 -5.57 -8.96 -11.38
C GLY A 196 -6.59 -8.31 -10.45
N GLY A 197 -6.16 -7.32 -9.67
CA GLY A 197 -7.03 -6.49 -8.82
C GLY A 197 -8.08 -5.73 -9.63
N SER A 198 -7.69 -5.14 -10.76
CA SER A 198 -8.62 -4.47 -11.69
C SER A 198 -9.71 -5.40 -12.23
N ALA A 199 -9.39 -6.67 -12.45
CA ALA A 199 -10.32 -7.69 -12.90
C ALA A 199 -11.17 -8.28 -11.76
N SER A 200 -10.60 -8.47 -10.57
CA SER A 200 -11.25 -9.13 -9.44
C SER A 200 -12.09 -8.17 -8.58
N LEU A 201 -11.68 -6.90 -8.45
CA LEU A 201 -12.32 -5.90 -7.59
C LEU A 201 -13.84 -5.78 -7.83
N PRO A 202 -14.37 -5.76 -9.07
CA PRO A 202 -15.82 -5.69 -9.27
C PRO A 202 -16.55 -6.93 -8.76
N LEU A 203 -15.91 -8.10 -8.85
CA LEU A 203 -16.46 -9.36 -8.35
C LEU A 203 -16.45 -9.39 -6.82
N LEU A 204 -15.32 -9.01 -6.22
CA LEU A 204 -15.18 -8.88 -4.77
C LEU A 204 -16.17 -7.87 -4.20
N PHE A 205 -16.33 -6.72 -4.86
CA PHE A 205 -17.31 -5.71 -4.49
C PHE A 205 -18.72 -6.31 -4.48
N ARG A 206 -19.11 -7.02 -5.55
CA ARG A 206 -20.43 -7.66 -5.62
C ARG A 206 -20.63 -8.72 -4.53
N PHE A 207 -19.58 -9.42 -4.13
CA PHE A 207 -19.63 -10.47 -3.12
C PHE A 207 -19.69 -9.90 -1.69
N LEU A 208 -18.88 -8.88 -1.40
CA LEU A 208 -18.74 -8.31 -0.05
C LEU A 208 -19.83 -7.30 0.29
N LEU A 209 -20.42 -6.65 -0.71
CA LEU A 209 -21.47 -5.65 -0.50
C LEU A 209 -22.86 -6.24 -0.74
N PRO A 210 -23.90 -5.75 -0.02
CA PRO A 210 -25.28 -6.19 -0.17
C PRO A 210 -25.88 -5.64 -1.48
N THR A 211 -25.35 -6.12 -2.60
CA THR A 211 -25.75 -5.72 -3.94
C THR A 211 -26.80 -6.68 -4.49
N SER A 212 -27.82 -6.13 -5.15
CA SER A 212 -28.89 -6.89 -5.77
C SER A 212 -29.06 -6.50 -7.23
N ARG A 213 -29.37 -7.48 -8.09
CA ARG A 213 -29.78 -7.20 -9.48
C ARG A 213 -31.23 -6.72 -9.59
N ARG A 214 -31.99 -6.82 -8.50
CA ARG A 214 -33.39 -6.40 -8.44
C ARG A 214 -33.42 -4.89 -8.21
N LEU A 215 -33.91 -4.17 -9.22
CA LEU A 215 -34.25 -2.75 -9.11
C LEU A 215 -35.76 -2.65 -8.78
N PRO A 216 -36.24 -1.55 -8.17
CA PRO A 216 -37.66 -1.33 -7.97
C PRO A 216 -38.42 -1.39 -9.29
N GLU A 217 -39.52 -2.14 -9.33
CA GLU A 217 -40.26 -2.46 -10.56
C GLU A 217 -40.62 -1.21 -11.37
N ARG A 218 -41.06 -0.15 -10.68
CA ARG A 218 -41.43 1.16 -11.25
C ARG A 218 -40.38 1.80 -12.17
N ILE A 219 -39.09 1.51 -11.97
CA ILE A 219 -37.97 2.10 -12.73
C ILE A 219 -37.09 1.06 -13.40
N ALA A 220 -37.26 -0.23 -13.07
CA ALA A 220 -36.35 -1.30 -13.48
C ALA A 220 -36.26 -1.44 -15.01
N VAL A 221 -37.40 -1.43 -15.70
CA VAL A 221 -37.46 -1.59 -17.16
C VAL A 221 -36.77 -0.41 -17.84
N GLU A 222 -37.15 0.80 -17.48
CA GLU A 222 -36.67 2.03 -18.11
C GLU A 222 -35.16 2.24 -17.91
N VAL A 223 -34.65 2.01 -16.69
CA VAL A 223 -33.22 2.11 -16.37
C VAL A 223 -32.38 1.07 -17.14
N ARG A 224 -32.91 -0.14 -17.30
CA ARG A 224 -32.25 -1.20 -18.08
C ARG A 224 -32.25 -0.89 -19.57
N GLU A 225 -33.35 -0.36 -20.10
CA GLU A 225 -33.44 0.05 -21.49
C GLU A 225 -32.48 1.19 -21.82
N ILE A 226 -32.41 2.23 -20.99
CA ILE A 226 -31.48 3.35 -21.23
C ILE A 226 -30.03 2.87 -21.15
N ALA A 227 -29.69 2.02 -20.18
CA ALA A 227 -28.36 1.42 -20.10
C ALA A 227 -28.03 0.62 -21.37
N ALA A 228 -28.97 -0.21 -21.86
CA ALA A 228 -28.81 -0.98 -23.10
C ALA A 228 -28.58 -0.07 -24.32
N ARG A 229 -29.39 0.99 -24.48
CA ARG A 229 -29.25 1.97 -25.57
C ARG A 229 -27.89 2.69 -25.52
N LEU A 230 -27.37 2.90 -24.31
CA LEU A 230 -26.03 3.46 -24.10
C LEU A 230 -24.91 2.41 -24.20
N GLY A 231 -25.20 1.19 -24.63
CA GLY A 231 -24.23 0.11 -24.79
C GLY A 231 -23.65 -0.42 -23.48
N PHE A 232 -24.32 -0.16 -22.36
CA PHE A 232 -24.00 -0.74 -21.06
C PHE A 232 -24.85 -1.99 -20.83
N ARG A 233 -24.24 -3.06 -20.33
CA ARG A 233 -24.94 -4.34 -20.14
C ARG A 233 -26.02 -4.18 -19.05
N PRO A 234 -27.31 -4.47 -19.33
CA PRO A 234 -28.36 -4.36 -18.31
C PRO A 234 -28.13 -5.25 -17.08
N SER A 235 -27.45 -6.39 -17.25
CA SER A 235 -27.06 -7.30 -16.16
C SER A 235 -25.93 -6.74 -15.27
N GLY A 236 -25.29 -5.65 -15.70
CA GLY A 236 -24.28 -4.91 -14.93
C GLY A 236 -24.88 -3.85 -14.01
N LEU A 237 -26.20 -3.63 -14.03
CA LEU A 237 -26.88 -2.72 -13.12
C LEU A 237 -27.14 -3.42 -11.78
N LEU A 238 -26.67 -2.82 -10.69
CA LEU A 238 -26.86 -3.32 -9.34
C LEU A 238 -27.52 -2.24 -8.48
N ALA A 239 -28.50 -2.63 -7.66
CA ALA A 239 -28.93 -1.87 -6.51
C ALA A 239 -27.99 -2.17 -5.33
N LEU A 240 -27.69 -1.16 -4.52
CA LEU A 240 -27.01 -1.32 -3.25
C LEU A 240 -27.91 -0.80 -2.14
N ASP A 241 -28.20 -1.66 -1.17
CA ASP A 241 -28.91 -1.25 0.05
C ASP A 241 -27.98 -0.46 0.96
N THR A 242 -28.33 0.81 1.21
CA THR A 242 -27.61 1.70 2.12
C THR A 242 -28.50 2.20 3.27
N GLY A 243 -29.72 1.68 3.38
CA GLY A 243 -30.76 2.19 4.28
C GLY A 243 -31.17 3.63 3.98
N LEU A 244 -31.23 4.01 2.69
CA LEU A 244 -31.54 5.35 2.15
C LEU A 244 -30.55 6.45 2.56
N ARG A 245 -29.38 6.10 3.11
CA ARG A 245 -28.43 7.09 3.66
C ARG A 245 -27.52 7.70 2.61
N ILE A 246 -27.33 7.01 1.51
CA ILE A 246 -26.47 7.46 0.42
C ILE A 246 -27.33 7.64 -0.82
N VAL A 247 -27.31 8.83 -1.41
CA VAL A 247 -27.91 9.11 -2.71
C VAL A 247 -26.76 9.21 -3.70
N ASN A 248 -26.40 8.11 -4.34
CA ASN A 248 -25.23 8.05 -5.22
C ASN A 248 -25.39 6.98 -6.30
N ALA A 249 -24.65 7.16 -7.39
CA ALA A 249 -24.40 6.14 -8.39
C ALA A 249 -22.87 6.02 -8.59
N ALA A 250 -22.38 4.80 -8.79
CA ALA A 250 -20.94 4.59 -8.98
C ALA A 250 -20.67 3.47 -9.98
N LEU A 251 -19.68 3.70 -10.85
CA LEU A 251 -19.07 2.64 -11.64
C LEU A 251 -18.00 1.90 -10.87
N VAL A 252 -18.13 0.57 -10.83
CA VAL A 252 -17.15 -0.32 -10.21
C VAL A 252 -16.48 -1.14 -11.30
N GLY A 253 -15.16 -0.95 -11.45
CA GLY A 253 -14.30 -1.70 -12.35
C GLY A 253 -13.71 -0.86 -13.49
N PRO A 254 -12.38 -0.85 -13.66
CA PRO A 254 -11.72 -0.13 -14.75
C PRO A 254 -11.89 -0.83 -16.10
N LEU A 255 -11.94 -2.17 -16.11
CA LEU A 255 -12.08 -2.96 -17.33
C LEU A 255 -13.51 -2.97 -17.87
N ARG A 256 -13.71 -3.36 -19.13
CA ARG A 256 -15.06 -3.47 -19.73
C ARG A 256 -15.86 -4.63 -19.14
N TRP A 257 -15.18 -5.67 -18.67
CA TRP A 257 -15.77 -6.78 -17.94
C TRP A 257 -14.73 -7.35 -16.96
N PRO A 258 -15.12 -7.68 -15.72
CA PRO A 258 -16.41 -7.35 -15.10
C PRO A 258 -16.50 -5.84 -14.80
N ARG A 259 -17.69 -5.24 -14.98
CA ARG A 259 -17.98 -3.84 -14.64
C ARG A 259 -19.42 -3.73 -14.21
N TYR A 260 -19.66 -2.99 -13.13
CA TYR A 260 -20.98 -2.77 -12.57
C TYR A 260 -21.29 -1.28 -12.46
N LEU A 261 -22.54 -0.90 -12.74
CA LEU A 261 -23.09 0.40 -12.40
C LEU A 261 -24.00 0.19 -11.19
N VAL A 262 -23.56 0.71 -10.05
CA VAL A 262 -24.19 0.52 -8.75
C VAL A 262 -25.02 1.75 -8.43
N LEU A 263 -26.31 1.57 -8.20
CA LEU A 263 -27.27 2.59 -7.82
C LEU A 263 -27.67 2.36 -6.37
N THR A 264 -27.54 3.35 -5.51
CA THR A 264 -27.97 3.19 -4.11
C THR A 264 -29.49 3.19 -4.00
N ASP A 265 -30.03 2.50 -3.01
CA ASP A 265 -31.44 2.58 -2.66
C ASP A 265 -31.96 4.02 -2.47
N GLY A 266 -31.14 4.93 -1.94
CA GLY A 266 -31.46 6.36 -1.85
C GLY A 266 -31.73 6.99 -3.22
N ILE A 267 -30.86 6.78 -4.21
CA ILE A 267 -31.06 7.37 -5.55
C ILE A 267 -32.27 6.75 -6.26
N LEU A 268 -32.49 5.45 -6.06
CA LEU A 268 -33.64 4.74 -6.61
C LEU A 268 -34.97 5.18 -5.97
N THR A 269 -34.93 5.69 -4.74
CA THR A 269 -36.11 6.13 -3.98
C THR A 269 -36.47 7.58 -4.24
N TYR A 270 -35.49 8.48 -4.25
CA TYR A 270 -35.76 9.92 -4.33
C TYR A 270 -35.82 10.47 -5.76
N LEU A 271 -35.23 9.80 -6.74
CA LEU A 271 -35.26 10.26 -8.13
C LEU A 271 -36.38 9.59 -8.93
N ASP A 272 -37.04 10.40 -9.74
CA ASP A 272 -37.97 9.91 -10.75
C ASP A 272 -37.21 9.29 -11.95
N ALA A 273 -37.94 8.58 -12.80
CA ALA A 273 -37.35 7.85 -13.90
C ALA A 273 -36.59 8.75 -14.91
N PRO A 274 -37.11 9.93 -15.31
CA PRO A 274 -36.38 10.88 -16.15
C PRO A 274 -35.05 11.35 -15.54
N THR A 275 -35.02 11.71 -14.26
CA THR A 275 -33.78 12.15 -13.61
C THR A 275 -32.79 11.00 -13.50
N LEU A 276 -33.26 9.80 -13.18
CA LEU A 276 -32.42 8.60 -13.11
C LEU A 276 -31.82 8.21 -14.47
N ARG A 277 -32.51 8.45 -15.59
CA ARG A 277 -31.92 8.32 -16.94
C ARG A 277 -30.71 9.24 -17.10
N GLY A 278 -30.81 10.48 -16.62
CA GLY A 278 -29.72 11.45 -16.65
C GLY A 278 -28.49 10.96 -15.88
N VAL A 279 -28.71 10.44 -14.67
CA VAL A 279 -27.64 9.86 -13.84
C VAL A 279 -26.99 8.66 -14.53
N VAL A 280 -27.78 7.71 -15.03
CA VAL A 280 -27.25 6.53 -15.75
C VAL A 280 -26.47 6.96 -16.99
N ALA A 281 -26.97 7.96 -17.73
CA ALA A 281 -26.27 8.50 -18.89
C ALA A 281 -24.92 9.14 -18.53
N HIS A 282 -24.88 9.87 -17.41
CA HIS A 282 -23.66 10.46 -16.87
C HIS A 282 -22.61 9.39 -16.52
N GLU A 283 -23.00 8.41 -15.70
CA GLU A 283 -22.11 7.34 -15.27
C GLU A 283 -21.63 6.50 -16.46
N VAL A 284 -22.54 6.04 -17.33
CA VAL A 284 -22.16 5.28 -18.53
C VAL A 284 -21.26 6.13 -19.45
N GLY A 285 -21.45 7.45 -19.47
CA GLY A 285 -20.55 8.40 -20.12
C GLY A 285 -19.11 8.30 -19.60
N HIS A 286 -18.91 8.29 -18.28
CA HIS A 286 -17.58 8.05 -17.67
C HIS A 286 -16.99 6.70 -18.05
N ALA A 287 -17.81 5.64 -18.04
CA ALA A 287 -17.40 4.30 -18.49
C ALA A 287 -16.95 4.27 -19.95
N ARG A 288 -17.67 4.96 -20.84
CA ARG A 288 -17.35 5.05 -22.28
C ARG A 288 -16.13 5.92 -22.55
N ALA A 289 -15.94 6.98 -21.78
CA ALA A 289 -14.76 7.83 -21.84
C ALA A 289 -13.50 7.12 -21.32
N GLY A 290 -13.64 5.98 -20.63
CA GLY A 290 -12.53 5.21 -20.07
C GLY A 290 -11.93 5.84 -18.82
N HIS A 291 -12.65 6.73 -18.13
CA HIS A 291 -12.11 7.43 -16.96
C HIS A 291 -11.61 6.48 -15.86
N PRO A 292 -12.34 5.40 -15.48
CA PRO A 292 -11.83 4.48 -14.47
C PRO A 292 -10.51 3.80 -14.85
N ALA A 293 -10.36 3.38 -16.12
CA ALA A 293 -9.11 2.82 -16.62
C ALA A 293 -7.98 3.86 -16.66
N LEU A 294 -8.31 5.10 -17.01
CA LEU A 294 -7.36 6.21 -17.03
C LEU A 294 -6.83 6.52 -15.62
N ILE A 295 -7.70 6.48 -14.62
CA ILE A 295 -7.33 6.66 -13.22
C ILE A 295 -6.35 5.56 -12.80
N VAL A 296 -6.65 4.29 -13.09
CA VAL A 296 -5.73 3.17 -12.78
C VAL A 296 -4.39 3.33 -13.50
N LEU A 297 -4.41 3.72 -14.79
CA LEU A 297 -3.20 3.96 -15.57
C LEU A 297 -2.34 5.04 -14.91
N VAL A 298 -2.91 6.21 -14.64
CA VAL A 298 -2.16 7.37 -14.14
C VAL A 298 -1.73 7.21 -12.68
N ILE A 299 -2.58 6.62 -11.84
CA ILE A 299 -2.34 6.55 -10.40
C ILE A 299 -1.50 5.34 -10.00
N LEU A 300 -1.63 4.22 -10.72
CA LEU A 300 -0.97 2.97 -10.33
C LEU A 300 0.10 2.58 -11.35
N VAL A 301 -0.28 2.42 -12.62
CA VAL A 301 0.61 1.85 -13.63
C VAL A 301 1.80 2.77 -13.93
N LEU A 302 1.57 4.06 -14.18
CA LEU A 302 2.66 4.98 -14.51
C LEU A 302 3.67 5.17 -13.36
N PRO A 303 3.25 5.33 -12.08
CA PRO A 303 4.20 5.35 -10.97
C PRO A 303 5.01 4.06 -10.84
N ILE A 304 4.39 2.88 -10.97
CA ILE A 304 5.10 1.59 -10.94
C ILE A 304 6.18 1.55 -12.04
N LEU A 305 5.84 1.96 -13.26
CA LEU A 305 6.79 1.96 -14.38
C LEU A 305 7.93 2.98 -14.22
N LEU A 306 7.74 4.02 -13.41
CA LEU A 306 8.72 5.08 -13.17
C LEU A 306 9.69 4.77 -12.02
N VAL A 307 9.42 3.76 -11.17
CA VAL A 307 10.29 3.42 -10.03
C VAL A 307 11.73 3.16 -10.49
N GLU A 308 11.92 2.23 -11.42
CA GLU A 308 13.25 1.85 -11.90
C GLU A 308 13.97 2.98 -12.65
N PRO A 309 13.35 3.69 -13.62
CA PRO A 309 13.97 4.87 -14.22
C PRO A 309 14.42 5.92 -13.21
N VAL A 310 13.63 6.17 -12.15
CA VAL A 310 13.99 7.15 -11.11
C VAL A 310 15.15 6.64 -10.26
N ALA A 311 15.16 5.36 -9.90
CA ALA A 311 16.27 4.76 -9.14
C ALA A 311 17.60 4.86 -9.90
N GLN A 312 17.59 4.66 -11.22
CA GLN A 312 18.80 4.77 -12.07
C GLN A 312 19.34 6.19 -12.21
N LEU A 313 18.54 7.22 -11.93
CA LEU A 313 19.02 8.61 -11.94
C LEU A 313 19.86 8.95 -10.70
N GLN A 314 20.06 8.01 -9.77
CA GLN A 314 20.82 8.21 -8.52
C GLN A 314 20.38 9.49 -7.80
N LEU A 315 19.08 9.76 -7.80
CA LEU A 315 18.49 10.84 -7.00
C LEU A 315 18.46 10.37 -5.54
N GLU A 316 19.64 10.14 -4.94
CA GLU A 316 19.82 9.65 -3.56
C GLU A 316 19.08 10.50 -2.54
N ALA A 317 18.78 11.77 -2.87
CA ALA A 317 18.03 12.69 -2.03
C ALA A 317 16.50 12.44 -2.01
N VAL A 318 15.95 11.57 -2.85
CA VAL A 318 14.50 11.40 -2.95
C VAL A 318 14.11 9.93 -2.82
N ASP A 319 13.64 9.56 -1.63
CA ASP A 319 13.00 8.27 -1.38
C ASP A 319 11.89 8.04 -2.43
N PRO A 320 11.98 6.96 -3.24
CA PRO A 320 10.98 6.61 -4.24
C PRO A 320 9.56 6.51 -3.64
N TRP A 321 9.43 6.06 -2.39
CA TRP A 321 8.15 6.01 -1.69
C TRP A 321 7.62 7.39 -1.34
N LEU A 322 8.49 8.36 -1.03
CA LEU A 322 8.10 9.75 -0.89
C LEU A 322 7.62 10.33 -2.22
N LEU A 323 8.19 9.96 -3.37
CA LEU A 323 7.67 10.39 -4.68
C LEU A 323 6.31 9.79 -5.00
N ILE A 324 6.13 8.49 -4.77
CA ILE A 324 4.84 7.81 -4.95
C ILE A 324 3.80 8.41 -3.99
N GLY A 325 4.18 8.59 -2.72
CA GLY A 325 3.36 9.18 -1.67
C GLY A 325 3.00 10.63 -1.95
N ALA A 326 3.95 11.46 -2.37
CA ALA A 326 3.73 12.86 -2.74
C ALA A 326 2.90 12.98 -4.01
N GLY A 327 3.10 12.11 -5.00
CA GLY A 327 2.27 12.03 -6.20
C GLY A 327 0.83 11.65 -5.85
N ALA A 328 0.65 10.60 -5.05
CA ALA A 328 -0.65 10.16 -4.55
C ALA A 328 -1.33 11.24 -3.69
N ALA A 329 -0.60 11.92 -2.80
CA ALA A 329 -1.10 12.99 -1.95
C ALA A 329 -1.44 14.25 -2.76
N ALA A 330 -0.58 14.69 -3.68
CA ALA A 330 -0.83 15.81 -4.57
C ALA A 330 -2.06 15.54 -5.43
N MET A 331 -2.23 14.31 -5.93
CA MET A 331 -3.44 13.91 -6.68
C MET A 331 -4.65 13.69 -5.78
N ALA A 332 -4.49 13.21 -4.54
CA ALA A 332 -5.59 13.14 -3.59
C ALA A 332 -6.08 14.55 -3.30
N ILE A 333 -5.18 15.51 -3.05
CA ILE A 333 -5.46 16.93 -2.84
C ILE A 333 -6.04 17.57 -4.11
N HIS A 334 -5.49 17.27 -5.29
CA HIS A 334 -5.95 17.86 -6.54
C HIS A 334 -7.27 17.24 -6.99
N GLY A 335 -7.46 15.94 -6.78
CA GLY A 335 -8.71 15.20 -6.97
C GLY A 335 -9.76 15.63 -5.95
N PHE A 336 -9.39 15.87 -4.69
CA PHE A 336 -10.26 16.50 -3.69
C PHE A 336 -10.65 17.90 -4.16
N ARG A 337 -9.68 18.75 -4.54
CA ARG A 337 -9.94 20.11 -5.03
C ARG A 337 -10.75 20.13 -6.32
N ALA A 338 -10.53 19.19 -7.24
CA ALA A 338 -11.30 19.02 -8.46
C ALA A 338 -12.69 18.44 -8.16
N SER A 339 -12.82 17.61 -7.11
CA SER A 339 -14.10 17.09 -6.63
C SER A 339 -14.94 18.17 -5.93
N PHE A 340 -14.30 19.10 -5.21
CA PHE A 340 -14.91 20.31 -4.64
C PHE A 340 -15.14 21.42 -5.68
N ARG A 341 -14.46 21.36 -6.83
CA ARG A 341 -14.68 22.22 -7.99
C ARG A 341 -15.39 21.51 -9.14
N HIS A 342 -16.01 20.36 -8.88
CA HIS A 342 -17.03 19.94 -9.81
C HIS A 342 -18.05 21.06 -9.81
N PRO A 343 -18.39 21.63 -10.98
CA PRO A 343 -19.54 22.51 -11.08
C PRO A 343 -20.69 21.84 -10.34
N SER A 344 -21.52 22.62 -9.66
CA SER A 344 -22.69 22.07 -8.97
C SER A 344 -23.44 21.15 -9.94
N GLU A 345 -24.20 20.16 -9.45
CA GLU A 345 -24.94 19.29 -10.36
C GLU A 345 -25.81 20.11 -11.33
N VAL A 346 -26.33 21.24 -10.84
CA VAL A 346 -27.04 22.25 -11.64
C VAL A 346 -26.15 22.80 -12.76
N ASP A 347 -24.92 23.25 -12.45
CA ASP A 347 -23.98 23.76 -13.47
C ASP A 347 -23.61 22.68 -14.50
N ARG A 348 -23.44 21.42 -14.07
CA ARG A 348 -23.15 20.31 -15.00
C ARG A 348 -24.32 20.01 -15.91
N VAL A 349 -25.54 20.03 -15.38
CA VAL A 349 -26.77 19.86 -16.17
C VAL A 349 -26.91 21.03 -17.14
N GLN A 350 -26.70 22.27 -16.68
CA GLN A 350 -26.72 23.46 -17.53
C GLN A 350 -25.65 23.40 -18.62
N GLU A 351 -24.45 22.90 -18.31
CA GLU A 351 -23.37 22.72 -19.28
C GLU A 351 -23.71 21.63 -20.30
N LEU A 352 -24.32 20.51 -19.87
CA LEU A 352 -24.82 19.46 -20.76
C LEU A 352 -25.94 19.97 -21.68
N VAL A 353 -26.90 20.74 -21.14
CA VAL A 353 -27.96 21.38 -21.92
C VAL A 353 -27.36 22.38 -22.90
N ALA A 354 -26.38 23.18 -22.48
CA ALA A 354 -25.65 24.09 -23.37
C ALA A 354 -24.88 23.34 -24.46
N HIS A 355 -24.35 22.14 -24.19
CA HIS A 355 -23.72 21.28 -25.18
C HIS A 355 -24.70 20.67 -26.18
N ALA A 356 -25.91 20.33 -25.72
CA ALA A 356 -26.99 19.85 -26.58
C ALA A 356 -27.49 20.96 -27.52
N ASN A 357 -27.60 22.19 -27.00
CA ASN A 357 -28.12 23.33 -27.74
C ASN A 357 -27.07 24.04 -28.63
N ASP A 358 -25.77 23.93 -28.31
CA ASP A 358 -24.67 24.50 -29.12
C ASP A 358 -23.68 23.41 -29.59
N PRO A 359 -23.81 22.92 -30.83
CA PRO A 359 -22.90 21.94 -31.43
C PRO A 359 -21.43 22.37 -31.41
N ARG A 360 -21.13 23.69 -31.45
CA ARG A 360 -19.76 24.21 -31.44
C ARG A 360 -19.11 24.02 -30.07
N ARG A 361 -19.87 24.19 -28.97
CA ARG A 361 -19.38 23.86 -27.61
C ARG A 361 -19.09 22.37 -27.49
N GLY A 362 -19.98 21.51 -27.98
CA GLY A 362 -19.76 20.06 -28.00
C GLY A 362 -18.50 19.66 -28.77
N LEU A 363 -18.27 20.26 -29.94
CA LEU A 363 -17.04 20.06 -30.73
C LEU A 363 -15.77 20.52 -29.99
N ARG A 364 -15.80 21.69 -29.33
CA ARG A 364 -14.67 22.20 -28.53
C ARG A 364 -14.34 21.26 -27.37
N PHE A 365 -15.36 20.81 -26.63
CA PHE A 365 -15.20 19.84 -25.55
C PHE A 365 -14.58 18.53 -26.04
N ARG A 366 -15.10 17.96 -27.14
CA ARG A 366 -14.53 16.74 -27.77
C ARG A 366 -13.08 16.95 -28.23
N ARG A 367 -12.75 18.10 -28.82
CA ARG A 367 -11.37 18.45 -29.22
C ARG A 367 -10.44 18.55 -28.02
N ARG A 368 -10.86 19.21 -26.94
CA ARG A 368 -10.08 19.31 -25.69
C ARG A 368 -9.85 17.93 -25.07
N GLY A 369 -10.89 17.12 -24.94
CA GLY A 369 -10.78 15.76 -24.44
C GLY A 369 -9.93 14.85 -25.33
N ARG A 370 -9.97 15.03 -26.65
CA ARG A 370 -9.07 14.33 -27.59
C ARG A 370 -7.62 14.76 -27.38
N ARG A 371 -7.33 16.07 -27.28
CA ARG A 371 -5.97 16.58 -27.02
C ARG A 371 -5.41 16.07 -25.70
N LEU A 372 -6.21 16.09 -24.63
CA LEU A 372 -5.80 15.55 -23.33
C LEU A 372 -5.46 14.06 -23.41
N ARG A 373 -6.31 13.26 -24.06
CA ARG A 373 -6.04 11.82 -24.26
C ARG A 373 -4.81 11.55 -25.11
N ILE A 374 -4.57 12.35 -26.15
CA ILE A 374 -3.35 12.24 -26.97
C ILE A 374 -2.13 12.59 -26.13
N GLY A 375 -2.14 13.71 -25.41
CA GLY A 375 -1.04 14.12 -24.54
C GLY A 375 -0.72 13.08 -23.46
N LEU A 376 -1.76 12.53 -22.83
CA LEU A 376 -1.61 11.48 -21.83
C LEU A 376 -1.14 10.15 -22.44
N GLY A 377 -1.60 9.82 -23.65
CA GLY A 377 -1.12 8.65 -24.40
C GLY A 377 0.36 8.78 -24.77
N LEU A 378 0.79 9.95 -25.23
CA LEU A 378 2.21 10.23 -25.51
C LEU A 378 3.05 10.17 -24.24
N PHE A 379 2.58 10.79 -23.14
CA PHE A 379 3.26 10.70 -21.85
C PHE A 379 3.40 9.24 -21.37
N GLY A 380 2.32 8.47 -21.41
CA GLY A 380 2.36 7.05 -21.05
C GLY A 380 3.29 6.23 -21.93
N ALA A 381 3.31 6.50 -23.24
CA ALA A 381 4.25 5.85 -24.16
C ALA A 381 5.71 6.20 -23.83
N THR A 382 6.01 7.45 -23.53
CA THR A 382 7.34 7.88 -23.07
C THR A 382 7.74 7.15 -21.79
N VAL A 383 6.84 7.08 -20.79
CA VAL A 383 7.09 6.34 -19.54
C VAL A 383 7.39 4.86 -19.80
N ILE A 384 6.61 4.21 -20.68
CA ILE A 384 6.84 2.81 -21.05
C ILE A 384 8.21 2.62 -21.71
N VAL A 385 8.59 3.51 -22.64
CA VAL A 385 9.90 3.44 -23.31
C VAL A 385 11.04 3.66 -22.31
N LEU A 386 10.92 4.66 -21.43
CA LEU A 386 11.91 4.91 -20.37
C LEU A 386 12.04 3.72 -19.42
N SER A 387 10.91 3.14 -18.98
CA SER A 387 10.86 1.95 -18.13
C SER A 387 11.52 0.74 -18.82
N ALA A 388 11.22 0.51 -20.10
CA ALA A 388 11.81 -0.58 -20.87
C ALA A 388 13.33 -0.41 -21.05
N LEU A 389 13.80 0.80 -21.33
CA LEU A 389 15.24 1.11 -21.43
C LEU A 389 15.95 0.93 -20.08
N ALA A 390 15.32 1.39 -18.99
CA ALA A 390 15.85 1.22 -17.64
C ALA A 390 15.97 -0.27 -17.30
N HIS A 391 14.90 -1.05 -17.49
CA HIS A 391 14.96 -2.50 -17.25
C HIS A 391 15.94 -3.23 -18.19
N ALA A 392 16.07 -2.82 -19.46
CA ALA A 392 17.06 -3.40 -20.36
C ALA A 392 18.50 -3.17 -19.87
N ARG A 393 18.78 -1.98 -19.32
CA ARG A 393 20.07 -1.65 -18.71
C ARG A 393 20.34 -2.47 -17.44
N ALA A 394 19.32 -2.60 -16.59
CA ALA A 394 19.36 -3.32 -15.31
C ALA A 394 19.30 -4.86 -15.46
N PHE A 395 19.02 -5.37 -16.66
CA PHE A 395 18.70 -6.77 -16.90
C PHE A 395 19.82 -7.72 -16.48
N ALA A 396 21.08 -7.41 -16.83
CA ALA A 396 22.23 -8.23 -16.47
C ALA A 396 22.41 -8.31 -14.95
N GLY A 397 22.27 -7.18 -14.23
CA GLY A 397 22.30 -7.15 -12.76
C GLY A 397 21.15 -7.92 -12.12
N ASP A 398 19.94 -7.82 -12.67
CA ASP A 398 18.76 -8.59 -12.23
C ASP A 398 18.98 -10.10 -12.41
N MET A 399 19.53 -10.53 -13.55
CA MET A 399 19.84 -11.93 -13.81
C MET A 399 21.00 -12.45 -12.96
N ALA A 400 22.02 -11.63 -12.70
CA ALA A 400 23.10 -11.96 -11.77
C ALA A 400 22.56 -12.15 -10.35
N THR A 401 21.68 -11.26 -9.90
CA THR A 401 20.99 -11.36 -8.61
C THR A 401 20.17 -12.65 -8.55
N HIS A 402 19.33 -12.90 -9.55
CA HIS A 402 18.52 -14.11 -9.61
C HIS A 402 19.38 -15.39 -9.55
N ALA A 403 20.45 -15.45 -10.35
CA ALA A 403 21.38 -16.57 -10.36
C ALA A 403 22.09 -16.77 -9.01
N LEU A 404 22.60 -15.69 -8.40
CA LEU A 404 23.26 -15.72 -7.09
C LEU A 404 22.33 -16.26 -6.00
N TYR A 405 21.10 -15.74 -5.91
CA TYR A 405 20.12 -16.16 -4.91
C TYR A 405 19.54 -17.56 -5.18
N THR A 406 19.62 -18.06 -6.42
CA THR A 406 19.28 -19.44 -6.78
C THR A 406 20.48 -20.40 -6.77
N SER A 407 21.60 -20.01 -6.16
CA SER A 407 22.84 -20.81 -6.03
C SER A 407 23.50 -21.20 -7.36
N ARG A 408 23.28 -20.41 -8.43
CA ARG A 408 23.90 -20.56 -9.75
C ARG A 408 25.06 -19.57 -9.92
N PHE A 409 26.09 -19.71 -9.09
CA PHE A 409 27.18 -18.74 -8.96
C PHE A 409 27.96 -18.48 -10.26
N ASP A 410 28.25 -19.52 -11.04
CA ASP A 410 29.01 -19.37 -12.28
C ASP A 410 28.21 -18.59 -13.34
N GLU A 411 26.89 -18.82 -13.39
CA GLU A 411 25.96 -18.05 -14.23
C GLU A 411 25.84 -16.60 -13.72
N ALA A 412 25.79 -16.40 -12.39
CA ALA A 412 25.78 -15.06 -11.80
C ALA A 412 27.02 -14.26 -12.20
N ARG A 413 28.21 -14.88 -12.20
CA ARG A 413 29.47 -14.25 -12.65
C ARG A 413 29.39 -13.82 -14.11
N THR A 414 28.92 -14.73 -14.96
CA THR A 414 28.75 -14.48 -16.40
C THR A 414 27.82 -13.29 -16.66
N TRP A 415 26.67 -13.23 -15.97
CA TRP A 415 25.76 -12.09 -16.08
C TRP A 415 26.39 -10.80 -15.55
N LEU A 416 27.08 -10.86 -14.42
CA LEU A 416 27.71 -9.71 -13.79
C LEU A 416 28.84 -9.11 -14.65
N ASP A 417 29.60 -9.94 -15.34
CA ASP A 417 30.65 -9.49 -16.26
C ASP A 417 30.06 -8.82 -17.52
N SER A 418 28.81 -9.13 -17.86
CA SER A 418 28.06 -8.45 -18.92
C SER A 418 27.31 -7.19 -18.46
N ALA A 419 27.25 -6.94 -17.14
CA ALA A 419 26.53 -5.80 -16.59
C ALA A 419 27.25 -4.48 -16.92
N PRO A 420 26.51 -3.37 -17.13
CA PRO A 420 27.11 -2.06 -17.28
C PRO A 420 28.04 -1.73 -16.10
N GLN A 421 29.22 -1.16 -16.38
CA GLN A 421 30.20 -0.83 -15.34
C GLN A 421 29.68 0.19 -14.32
N ASP A 422 28.67 0.98 -14.69
CA ASP A 422 28.02 1.98 -13.86
C ASP A 422 26.70 1.49 -13.23
N ASP A 423 26.37 0.19 -13.31
CA ASP A 423 25.28 -0.36 -12.50
C ASP A 423 25.71 -0.32 -11.02
N PRO A 424 25.05 0.50 -10.17
CA PRO A 424 25.42 0.63 -8.77
C PRO A 424 25.32 -0.70 -8.00
N ARG A 425 24.46 -1.63 -8.45
CA ARG A 425 24.28 -2.94 -7.81
C ARG A 425 25.39 -3.92 -8.17
N ALA A 426 26.08 -3.71 -9.29
CA ALA A 426 27.09 -4.65 -9.77
C ALA A 426 28.31 -4.72 -8.85
N ALA A 427 28.70 -3.61 -8.21
CA ALA A 427 29.80 -3.58 -7.25
C ALA A 427 29.50 -4.48 -6.04
N ASP A 428 28.32 -4.30 -5.45
CA ASP A 428 27.85 -5.08 -4.30
C ASP A 428 27.69 -6.56 -4.63
N LEU A 429 27.07 -6.88 -5.77
CA LEU A 429 26.93 -8.25 -6.23
C LEU A 429 28.29 -8.92 -6.47
N ARG A 430 29.30 -8.17 -6.93
CA ARG A 430 30.66 -8.70 -7.13
C ARG A 430 31.29 -9.09 -5.80
N LEU A 431 31.16 -8.24 -4.78
CA LEU A 431 31.65 -8.55 -3.43
C LEU A 431 30.97 -9.79 -2.84
N ASP A 432 29.64 -9.88 -2.97
CA ASP A 432 28.88 -11.03 -2.47
C ASP A 432 29.26 -12.32 -3.22
N LEU A 433 29.48 -12.25 -4.53
CA LEU A 433 29.87 -13.38 -5.35
C LEU A 433 31.31 -13.84 -5.09
N ASP A 434 32.25 -12.91 -4.91
CA ASP A 434 33.63 -13.21 -4.57
C ASP A 434 33.73 -13.87 -3.18
N ALA A 435 32.92 -13.43 -2.21
CA ALA A 435 32.79 -14.09 -0.92
C ALA A 435 32.22 -15.51 -1.06
N ALA A 436 31.23 -15.72 -1.93
CA ALA A 436 30.66 -17.04 -2.17
C ALA A 436 31.68 -18.00 -2.79
N ASP A 437 32.45 -17.55 -3.79
CA ASP A 437 33.47 -18.37 -4.44
C ASP A 437 34.64 -18.71 -3.50
N ALA A 438 35.06 -17.78 -2.64
CA ALA A 438 36.07 -18.04 -1.61
C ALA A 438 35.65 -19.18 -0.65
N LEU A 439 34.36 -19.22 -0.28
CA LEU A 439 33.81 -20.29 0.57
C LEU A 439 33.63 -21.59 -0.22
N ARG A 440 33.19 -21.55 -1.49
CA ARG A 440 33.04 -22.74 -2.35
C ARG A 440 34.37 -23.46 -2.56
N LEU A 441 35.45 -22.72 -2.80
CA LEU A 441 36.80 -23.27 -2.92
C LEU A 441 37.23 -24.00 -1.64
N SER A 442 36.77 -23.53 -0.48
CA SER A 442 37.05 -24.14 0.82
C SER A 442 36.16 -25.36 1.11
N ALA A 443 34.95 -25.42 0.57
CA ALA A 443 33.96 -26.47 0.83
C ALA A 443 34.20 -27.79 0.07
N ALA A 444 35.18 -27.85 -0.84
CA ALA A 444 35.51 -29.00 -1.70
C ALA A 444 34.34 -29.58 -2.54
N ASN A 445 33.17 -28.94 -2.54
CA ASN A 445 31.98 -29.36 -3.29
C ASN A 445 31.51 -28.25 -4.25
N PRO A 446 31.57 -28.45 -5.58
CA PRO A 446 31.16 -27.44 -6.55
C PRO A 446 29.65 -27.16 -6.53
N HIS A 447 28.83 -28.07 -5.98
CA HIS A 447 27.37 -27.98 -5.88
C HIS A 447 26.87 -27.42 -4.53
N THR A 448 27.75 -26.75 -3.78
CA THR A 448 27.36 -26.11 -2.52
C THR A 448 26.29 -25.05 -2.77
N THR A 449 25.14 -25.17 -2.12
CA THR A 449 24.05 -24.19 -2.22
C THR A 449 24.35 -22.96 -1.35
N ARG A 450 23.68 -21.83 -1.62
CA ARG A 450 23.80 -20.63 -0.80
C ARG A 450 23.45 -20.89 0.67
N THR A 451 22.42 -21.72 0.94
CA THR A 451 22.06 -22.14 2.30
C THR A 451 23.19 -22.94 2.96
N ALA A 452 23.87 -23.81 2.23
CA ALA A 452 25.02 -24.55 2.76
C ALA A 452 26.26 -23.66 3.01
N LEU A 453 26.35 -22.49 2.37
CA LEU A 453 27.39 -21.49 2.63
C LEU A 453 27.11 -20.60 3.84
N ALA A 454 25.89 -20.62 4.39
CA ALA A 454 25.48 -19.61 5.37
C ALA A 454 26.27 -19.65 6.68
N ASP A 455 26.51 -20.85 7.24
CA ASP A 455 27.28 -21.00 8.48
C ASP A 455 28.79 -20.72 8.27
N PRO A 456 29.45 -21.24 7.22
CA PRO A 456 30.81 -20.84 6.87
C PRO A 456 30.95 -19.33 6.64
N ALA A 457 29.96 -18.70 5.99
CA ALA A 457 29.94 -17.27 5.75
C ALA A 457 29.84 -16.49 7.07
N LEU A 458 28.97 -16.89 7.99
CA LEU A 458 28.88 -16.27 9.30
C LEU A 458 30.21 -16.35 10.07
N ALA A 459 30.83 -17.54 10.10
CA ALA A 459 32.13 -17.72 10.76
C ALA A 459 33.19 -16.79 10.16
N ARG A 460 33.27 -16.73 8.82
CA ARG A 460 34.23 -15.87 8.12
C ARG A 460 33.95 -14.38 8.35
N ALA A 461 32.69 -13.97 8.36
CA ALA A 461 32.30 -12.60 8.66
C ALA A 461 32.74 -12.17 10.06
N ILE A 462 32.57 -13.05 11.05
CA ILE A 462 33.02 -12.81 12.44
C ILE A 462 34.53 -12.67 12.52
N GLU A 463 35.31 -13.45 11.75
CA GLU A 463 36.77 -13.30 11.69
C GLU A 463 37.18 -11.93 11.15
N PHE A 464 36.57 -11.46 10.06
CA PHE A 464 36.81 -10.12 9.52
C PHE A 464 36.43 -9.03 10.53
N ALA A 465 35.25 -9.14 11.15
CA ALA A 465 34.79 -8.21 12.18
C ALA A 465 35.73 -8.20 13.39
N ALA A 466 36.27 -9.35 13.80
CA ALA A 466 37.20 -9.47 14.92
C ALA A 466 38.51 -8.68 14.71
N ARG A 467 38.89 -8.46 13.43
CA ARG A 467 40.03 -7.63 13.01
C ARG A 467 39.68 -6.15 12.79
N GLY A 468 38.42 -5.76 13.01
CA GLY A 468 37.92 -4.41 12.72
C GLY A 468 37.62 -4.15 11.24
N GLU A 469 37.61 -5.18 10.40
CA GLU A 469 37.45 -5.08 8.94
C GLU A 469 35.97 -5.21 8.53
N LEU A 470 35.09 -4.35 9.05
CA LEU A 470 33.63 -4.50 8.84
C LEU A 470 33.18 -4.42 7.39
N ALA A 471 33.84 -3.59 6.57
CA ALA A 471 33.57 -3.53 5.14
C ALA A 471 33.84 -4.87 4.45
N ALA A 472 34.90 -5.58 4.84
CA ALA A 472 35.22 -6.90 4.31
C ALA A 472 34.31 -8.00 4.89
N ALA A 473 33.75 -7.81 6.09
CA ALA A 473 32.78 -8.73 6.69
C ALA A 473 31.39 -8.67 6.01
N ARG A 474 30.98 -7.51 5.48
CA ARG A 474 29.65 -7.26 4.89
C ARG A 474 29.17 -8.35 3.91
N PRO A 475 29.91 -8.70 2.84
CA PRO A 475 29.43 -9.70 1.87
C PRO A 475 29.25 -11.09 2.50
N TYR A 476 30.05 -11.45 3.49
CA TYR A 476 29.90 -12.71 4.22
C TYR A 476 28.68 -12.71 5.14
N PHE A 477 28.38 -11.58 5.82
CA PHE A 477 27.11 -11.45 6.54
C PHE A 477 25.90 -11.51 5.59
N ALA A 478 25.97 -10.87 4.41
CA ALA A 478 24.90 -10.94 3.40
C ALA A 478 24.66 -12.37 2.87
N LEU A 479 25.72 -13.17 2.73
CA LEU A 479 25.61 -14.60 2.40
C LEU A 479 25.04 -15.41 3.56
N ALA A 480 25.40 -15.09 4.81
CA ALA A 480 24.88 -15.76 6.00
C ALA A 480 23.35 -15.61 6.15
N LEU A 481 22.75 -14.57 5.57
CA LEU A 481 21.29 -14.35 5.48
C LEU A 481 20.56 -15.25 4.47
N ALA A 482 21.23 -16.26 3.89
CA ALA A 482 20.60 -17.24 3.01
C ALA A 482 19.72 -18.27 3.75
N ILE A 483 19.79 -18.30 5.08
CA ILE A 483 18.86 -18.98 5.99
C ILE A 483 17.66 -18.04 6.19
N PRO A 484 16.44 -18.53 6.50
CA PRO A 484 15.28 -17.67 6.73
C PRO A 484 15.62 -16.43 7.58
N ARG A 485 14.91 -15.33 7.30
CA ARG A 485 15.11 -14.00 7.91
C ARG A 485 14.77 -13.98 9.42
N ASP A 486 14.51 -15.13 10.02
CA ASP A 486 14.10 -15.31 11.40
C ASP A 486 15.28 -15.33 12.39
N ASP A 487 16.53 -15.38 11.93
CA ASP A 487 17.72 -15.23 12.79
C ASP A 487 18.04 -13.74 13.07
N PRO A 488 17.67 -13.20 14.25
CA PRO A 488 17.81 -11.78 14.55
C PRO A 488 19.29 -11.39 14.69
N VAL A 489 20.17 -12.33 15.05
CA VAL A 489 21.61 -12.10 15.20
C VAL A 489 22.23 -11.90 13.83
N ARG A 490 21.95 -12.77 12.85
CA ARG A 490 22.50 -12.62 11.49
C ARG A 490 22.03 -11.33 10.82
N LEU A 491 20.73 -11.03 10.92
CA LEU A 491 20.16 -9.81 10.32
C LEU A 491 20.74 -8.55 10.97
N SER A 492 20.85 -8.52 12.29
CA SER A 492 21.47 -7.40 13.01
C SER A 492 22.97 -7.28 12.71
N ALA A 493 23.70 -8.39 12.57
CA ALA A 493 25.13 -8.37 12.24
C ALA A 493 25.39 -7.86 10.81
N TRP A 494 24.52 -8.21 9.86
CA TRP A 494 24.55 -7.63 8.52
C TRP A 494 24.27 -6.12 8.56
N LEU A 495 23.21 -5.68 9.23
CA LEU A 495 22.89 -4.25 9.39
C LEU A 495 24.03 -3.47 10.07
N TRP A 496 24.69 -4.08 11.06
CA TRP A 496 25.86 -3.51 11.73
C TRP A 496 27.02 -3.27 10.76
N SER A 497 27.31 -4.25 9.90
CA SER A 497 28.35 -4.12 8.86
C SER A 497 27.98 -3.09 7.80
N LEU A 498 26.70 -3.01 7.43
CA LEU A 498 26.20 -2.06 6.44
C LEU A 498 26.31 -0.62 6.97
N ALA A 499 25.81 -0.35 8.18
CA ALA A 499 25.93 0.97 8.82
C ALA A 499 27.39 1.42 8.97
N ALA A 500 28.32 0.49 9.16
CA ALA A 500 29.74 0.79 9.21
C ALA A 500 30.33 1.19 7.85
N VAL A 501 29.88 0.56 6.76
CA VAL A 501 30.25 0.93 5.38
C VAL A 501 29.69 2.31 5.03
N ASP A 502 28.46 2.60 5.47
CA ASP A 502 27.80 3.90 5.24
C ASP A 502 28.41 5.04 6.08
N GLY A 503 29.28 4.72 7.05
CA GLY A 503 29.87 5.70 7.96
C GLY A 503 28.91 6.23 9.03
N ASP A 504 27.78 5.57 9.26
CA ASP A 504 26.78 5.95 10.26
C ASP A 504 27.19 5.48 11.67
N GLY A 505 28.00 6.30 12.33
CA GLY A 505 28.56 5.99 13.66
C GLY A 505 27.49 5.71 14.73
N GLU A 506 26.39 6.46 14.71
CA GLU A 506 25.28 6.33 15.68
C GLU A 506 24.52 5.01 15.47
N ARG A 507 24.18 4.70 14.22
CA ARG A 507 23.50 3.45 13.88
C ARG A 507 24.35 2.22 14.18
N VAL A 508 25.66 2.28 13.90
CA VAL A 508 26.60 1.20 14.26
C VAL A 508 26.58 0.93 15.77
N GLU A 509 26.62 1.97 16.59
CA GLU A 509 26.64 1.85 18.06
C GLU A 509 25.31 1.31 18.62
N ARG A 510 24.18 1.76 18.04
CA ARG A 510 22.85 1.24 18.38
C ARG A 510 22.74 -0.25 18.07
N ILE A 511 23.13 -0.67 16.87
CA ILE A 511 23.06 -2.09 16.46
C ILE A 511 24.04 -2.96 17.26
N ALA A 512 25.24 -2.45 17.54
CA ALA A 512 26.22 -3.13 18.40
C ALA A 512 25.65 -3.40 19.81
N THR A 513 24.97 -2.41 20.39
CA THR A 513 24.31 -2.56 21.71
C THR A 513 23.19 -3.60 21.65
N HIS A 514 22.38 -3.60 20.59
CA HIS A 514 21.33 -4.59 20.37
C HIS A 514 21.90 -6.01 20.23
N LEU A 515 22.94 -6.20 19.39
CA LEU A 515 23.62 -7.48 19.24
C LEU A 515 24.18 -8.00 20.58
N LEU A 516 24.72 -7.14 21.43
CA LEU A 516 25.17 -7.55 22.77
C LEU A 516 24.01 -7.94 23.70
N ALA A 517 22.81 -7.43 23.48
CA ALA A 517 21.61 -7.76 24.27
C ALA A 517 20.95 -9.08 23.85
N LEU A 518 21.06 -9.48 22.59
CA LEU A 518 20.55 -10.77 22.10
C LEU A 518 21.27 -11.93 22.80
N SER A 519 20.53 -12.94 23.29
CA SER A 519 21.11 -14.09 24.00
C SER A 519 22.03 -14.92 23.10
N ASP A 520 21.65 -15.07 21.84
CA ASP A 520 22.24 -16.05 20.92
C ASP A 520 23.45 -15.50 20.16
N THR A 521 23.86 -14.26 20.46
CA THR A 521 25.04 -13.65 19.83
C THR A 521 26.31 -14.42 20.20
N PRO A 522 27.03 -14.99 19.21
CA PRO A 522 28.24 -15.77 19.46
C PRO A 522 29.28 -15.00 20.27
N PRO A 523 29.98 -15.62 21.25
CA PRO A 523 30.99 -14.95 22.06
C PRO A 523 32.05 -14.21 21.22
N VAL A 524 32.50 -14.83 20.13
CA VAL A 524 33.50 -14.25 19.22
C VAL A 524 32.99 -12.96 18.55
N LEU A 525 31.69 -12.90 18.21
CA LEU A 525 31.07 -11.69 17.68
C LEU A 525 30.93 -10.61 18.76
N ARG A 526 30.59 -10.99 20.00
CA ARG A 526 30.58 -10.04 21.14
C ARG A 526 31.96 -9.40 21.36
N ASP A 527 33.01 -10.21 21.29
CA ASP A 527 34.39 -9.73 21.42
C ASP A 527 34.78 -8.81 20.26
N ALA A 528 34.36 -9.14 19.04
CA ALA A 528 34.57 -8.28 17.86
C ALA A 528 33.86 -6.93 18.01
N ILE A 529 32.62 -6.93 18.49
CA ILE A 529 31.85 -5.70 18.77
C ILE A 529 32.57 -4.87 19.85
N ALA A 530 32.98 -5.50 20.95
CA ALA A 530 33.68 -4.81 22.04
C ALA A 530 34.98 -4.15 21.55
N ARG A 531 35.80 -4.86 20.78
CA ARG A 531 37.02 -4.30 20.17
C ARG A 531 36.74 -3.12 19.24
N THR A 532 35.71 -3.25 18.39
CA THR A 532 35.32 -2.19 17.46
C THR A 532 34.87 -0.93 18.21
N ARG A 533 34.15 -1.08 19.33
CA ARG A 533 33.73 0.04 20.18
C ARG A 533 34.91 0.71 20.88
N SER A 534 35.92 -0.04 21.32
CA SER A 534 37.12 0.52 21.96
C SER A 534 38.06 1.25 20.99
N ALA A 535 37.98 0.97 19.69
CA ALA A 535 38.81 1.60 18.67
C ALA A 535 38.27 2.95 18.16
N ARG A 536 37.02 3.28 18.50
CA ARG A 536 36.36 4.56 18.22
C ARG A 536 36.45 5.46 19.43
#